data_AF-A0A429RH87-F1
#
_entry.id   AF-A0A429RH87-F1
#
_cell.length_a   1.000
_cell.length_b   1.000
_cell.length_c   1.000
_cell.angle_alpha   90.00
_cell.angle_beta   90.00
_cell.angle_gamma   90.00
#
_symmetry.space_group_name_H-M   'P 1'
#
loop_
_entity.id
_entity.type
_entity.pdbx_description
1 polymer ?
#
loop_
_entity_poly.entity_id
_entity_poly.type
_entity_poly.pdbx_seq_one_letter_code
_entity_poly.pdbx_strand_id
1 'polypeptide(L)'
;MSDETTEEAGAPKDVEAVYKRRWPADTDPTTLAGQQASIEGAVAAAGLTPVHESAAARTFREGMASLIADYERAHQAEIREGNGNGDYLDFVRSIAIGYEGTADDPKARHFLLDDLAESLSLSDIRALRVAGEAAVAATPRVIQDDAKRGTKPKRIADEVGLSLSRVYQILRDE
;
A
#
# COMPACT_ATOMS: atom_id res chain seq x y z
N MET A 1 -21.03 62.81 5.21
CA MET A 1 -20.72 62.74 6.65
C MET A 1 -21.54 61.57 7.18
N SER A 2 -21.25 60.31 6.89
CA SER A 2 -19.98 59.57 6.95
C SER A 2 -19.40 59.58 8.35
N ASP A 3 -19.77 58.58 9.15
CA ASP A 3 -18.87 57.82 10.04
C ASP A 3 -19.66 56.73 10.76
N GLU A 4 -19.35 55.47 10.49
CA GLU A 4 -18.92 54.56 11.56
C GLU A 4 -18.18 53.37 10.94
N THR A 5 -16.95 53.24 11.41
CA THR A 5 -15.84 52.43 10.95
C THR A 5 -15.98 50.97 11.33
N THR A 6 -15.85 50.09 10.34
CA THR A 6 -15.54 48.67 10.51
C THR A 6 -14.15 48.53 11.12
N GLU A 7 -14.06 48.16 12.39
CA GLU A 7 -12.79 47.88 13.07
C GLU A 7 -12.35 46.45 12.70
N GLU A 8 -11.38 46.37 11.79
CA GLU A 8 -10.73 45.15 11.34
C GLU A 8 -9.83 44.62 12.47
N ALA A 9 -10.26 43.54 13.12
CA ALA A 9 -9.47 42.89 14.17
C ALA A 9 -8.19 42.29 13.56
N GLY A 10 -7.07 43.00 13.75
CA GLY A 10 -5.75 42.57 13.31
C GLY A 10 -5.36 41.22 13.92
N ALA A 11 -4.95 40.30 13.06
CA ALA A 11 -4.36 39.02 13.48
C ALA A 11 -3.14 39.26 14.39
N PRO A 12 -2.98 38.52 15.50
CA PRO A 12 -1.85 38.68 16.39
C PRO A 12 -0.54 38.32 15.67
N LYS A 13 0.39 39.28 15.62
CA LYS A 13 1.69 39.21 14.92
C LYS A 13 2.72 38.26 15.56
N ASP A 14 2.32 37.49 16.57
CA ASP A 14 3.26 36.77 17.44
C ASP A 14 3.33 35.26 17.18
N VAL A 15 2.52 34.73 16.25
CA VAL A 15 2.52 33.29 15.93
C VAL A 15 3.77 32.88 15.13
N GLU A 16 4.40 33.82 14.43
CA GLU A 16 5.56 33.54 13.56
C GLU A 16 6.89 33.43 14.34
N ALA A 17 6.95 33.97 15.57
CA ALA A 17 8.16 33.93 16.40
C ALA A 17 8.41 32.57 17.08
N VAL A 18 7.38 31.74 17.22
CA VAL A 18 7.47 30.46 17.96
C VAL A 18 8.05 29.32 17.08
N TYR A 19 7.98 29.43 15.75
CA TYR A 19 8.37 28.34 14.84
C TYR A 19 9.82 28.36 14.35
N LYS A 20 10.66 29.32 14.76
CA LYS A 20 12.05 29.45 14.25
C LYS A 20 13.15 28.95 15.18
N ARG A 21 12.86 28.12 16.19
CA ARG A 21 13.91 27.36 16.88
C ARG A 21 14.13 26.03 16.17
N ARG A 22 14.92 26.06 15.10
CA ARG A 22 15.38 24.86 14.39
C ARG A 22 16.11 23.95 15.39
N TRP A 23 15.53 22.79 15.69
CA TRP A 23 16.16 21.76 16.51
C TRP A 23 17.40 21.25 15.76
N PRO A 24 18.58 21.13 16.41
CA PRO A 24 19.78 20.68 15.74
C PRO A 24 19.64 19.17 15.43
N ALA A 25 19.90 18.80 14.17
CA ALA A 25 19.58 17.49 13.60
C ALA A 25 20.37 16.31 14.21
N ASP A 26 21.38 16.61 15.05
CA ASP A 26 22.19 15.65 15.80
C ASP A 26 21.58 15.23 17.15
N THR A 27 20.43 15.81 17.53
CA THR A 27 19.71 15.48 18.76
C THR A 27 18.40 14.75 18.53
N ASP A 28 18.10 14.33 17.29
CA ASP A 28 16.91 13.53 17.02
C ASP A 28 17.03 12.18 17.72
N PRO A 29 16.10 11.85 18.64
CA PRO A 29 16.16 10.58 19.31
C PRO A 29 15.92 9.45 18.30
N THR A 30 16.96 8.66 18.07
CA THR A 30 16.92 7.50 17.15
C THR A 30 16.29 6.25 17.77
N THR A 31 15.86 6.35 19.04
CA THR A 31 15.17 5.28 19.76
C THR A 31 13.74 5.69 20.04
N LEU A 32 12.81 4.71 19.98
CA LEU A 32 11.40 4.88 20.35
C LEU A 32 11.24 5.57 21.71
N ALA A 33 12.06 5.18 22.69
CA ALA A 33 12.07 5.79 24.02
C ALA A 33 12.47 7.27 24.01
N GLY A 34 13.45 7.65 23.20
CA GLY A 34 13.85 9.06 23.08
C GLY A 34 12.82 9.90 22.32
N GLN A 35 12.18 9.35 21.29
CA GLN A 35 11.13 10.05 20.53
C GLN A 35 9.94 10.36 21.43
N GLN A 36 9.56 9.37 22.25
CA GLN A 36 8.50 9.51 23.22
C GLN A 36 8.82 10.57 24.28
N ALA A 37 10.05 10.58 24.81
CA ALA A 37 10.51 11.61 25.76
C ALA A 37 10.53 13.03 25.14
N SER A 38 10.86 13.15 23.84
CA SER A 38 10.86 14.44 23.14
C SER A 38 9.45 14.99 22.92
N ILE A 39 8.48 14.12 22.62
CA ILE A 39 7.07 14.49 22.50
C ILE A 39 6.51 14.90 23.87
N GLU A 40 6.78 14.12 24.92
CA GLU A 40 6.35 14.43 26.28
C GLU A 40 6.93 15.76 26.78
N GLY A 41 8.20 16.04 26.48
CA GLY A 41 8.84 17.32 26.79
C GLY A 41 8.23 18.50 26.04
N ALA A 42 7.91 18.34 24.75
CA ALA A 42 7.27 19.37 23.94
C ALA A 42 5.83 19.66 24.40
N VAL A 43 5.07 18.63 24.77
CA VAL A 43 3.71 18.74 25.30
C VAL A 43 3.70 19.46 26.65
N ALA A 44 4.63 19.12 27.55
CA ALA A 44 4.79 19.79 28.83
C ALA A 44 5.20 21.26 28.67
N ALA A 45 6.12 21.57 27.73
CA ALA A 45 6.56 22.93 27.44
C ALA A 45 5.44 23.80 26.84
N ALA A 46 4.51 23.20 26.10
CA ALA A 46 3.33 23.88 25.56
C ALA A 46 2.20 24.12 26.59
N GLY A 47 2.39 23.70 27.85
CA GLY A 47 1.36 23.79 28.89
C GLY A 47 0.13 22.90 28.61
N LEU A 48 0.24 22.01 27.64
CA LEU A 48 -0.80 21.05 27.28
C LEU A 48 -0.69 19.89 28.26
N THR A 49 -1.72 19.68 29.08
CA THR A 49 -1.80 18.43 29.83
C THR A 49 -2.06 17.30 28.85
N PRO A 50 -1.38 16.13 28.97
CA PRO A 50 -1.71 14.99 28.14
C PRO A 50 -3.20 14.72 28.34
N VAL A 51 -3.96 14.73 27.24
CA VAL A 51 -5.38 14.42 27.29
C VAL A 51 -5.45 13.02 27.88
N HIS A 52 -5.86 12.91 29.14
CA HIS A 52 -6.10 11.62 29.76
C HIS A 52 -7.09 10.92 28.86
N GLU A 53 -6.63 9.86 28.18
CA GLU A 53 -7.50 9.09 27.33
C GLU A 53 -8.69 8.65 28.19
N SER A 54 -9.87 9.16 27.82
CA SER A 54 -11.08 8.82 28.56
C SER A 54 -11.25 7.30 28.53
N ALA A 55 -11.82 6.73 29.59
CA ALA A 55 -12.09 5.29 29.62
C ALA A 55 -12.86 4.84 28.36
N ALA A 56 -13.78 5.69 27.86
CA ALA A 56 -14.50 5.48 26.61
C ALA A 56 -13.59 5.44 25.37
N ALA A 57 -12.61 6.34 25.25
CA ALA A 57 -11.66 6.33 24.14
C ALA A 57 -10.75 5.10 24.17
N ARG A 58 -10.34 4.66 25.37
CA ARG A 58 -9.55 3.43 25.54
C ARG A 58 -10.35 2.19 25.16
N THR A 59 -11.57 2.06 25.66
CA THR A 59 -12.47 0.95 25.31
C THR A 59 -12.80 0.94 23.82
N PHE A 60 -12.99 2.10 23.21
CA PHE A 60 -13.20 2.20 21.76
C PHE A 60 -11.97 1.72 20.98
N ARG A 61 -10.77 2.17 21.37
CA ARG A 61 -9.51 1.77 20.72
C ARG A 61 -9.23 0.29 20.86
N GLU A 62 -9.41 -0.27 22.06
CA GLU A 62 -9.27 -1.70 22.34
C GLU A 62 -10.31 -2.52 21.57
N GLY A 63 -11.57 -2.04 21.50
CA GLY A 63 -12.62 -2.66 20.70
C GLY A 63 -12.30 -2.67 19.20
N MET A 64 -11.78 -1.57 18.66
CA MET A 64 -11.34 -1.47 17.26
C MET A 64 -10.14 -2.38 16.98
N ALA A 65 -9.15 -2.42 17.87
CA ALA A 65 -8.00 -3.30 17.73
C ALA A 65 -8.40 -4.79 17.79
N SER A 66 -9.35 -5.16 18.65
CA SER A 66 -9.91 -6.51 18.71
C SER A 66 -10.63 -6.87 17.42
N LEU A 67 -11.46 -5.95 16.89
CA LEU A 67 -12.20 -6.16 15.64
C LEU A 67 -11.25 -6.41 14.46
N ILE A 68 -10.17 -5.62 14.36
CA ILE A 68 -9.15 -5.78 13.31
C ILE A 68 -8.42 -7.12 13.49
N ALA A 69 -8.00 -7.46 14.71
CA ALA A 69 -7.30 -8.72 14.96
C ALA A 69 -8.18 -9.96 14.72
N ASP A 70 -9.48 -9.87 14.98
CA ASP A 70 -10.45 -10.92 14.69
C ASP A 70 -10.69 -11.04 13.17
N TYR A 71 -10.81 -9.92 12.46
CA TYR A 71 -10.91 -9.89 11.00
C TYR A 71 -9.66 -10.49 10.33
N GLU A 72 -8.46 -10.07 10.75
CA GLU A 72 -7.19 -10.59 10.21
C GLU A 72 -7.03 -12.09 10.48
N ARG A 73 -7.40 -12.58 11.68
CA ARG A 73 -7.38 -14.02 11.99
C ARG A 73 -8.36 -14.81 11.13
N ALA A 74 -9.59 -14.32 10.97
CA ALA A 74 -10.59 -14.96 10.14
C ALA A 74 -10.15 -14.97 8.66
N HIS A 75 -9.62 -13.86 8.16
CA HIS A 75 -9.14 -13.74 6.80
C HIS A 75 -7.92 -14.64 6.52
N GLN A 76 -6.97 -14.73 7.46
CA GLN A 76 -5.84 -15.66 7.39
C GLN A 76 -6.28 -17.14 7.45
N ALA A 77 -7.35 -17.44 8.19
CA ALA A 77 -7.93 -18.78 8.21
C ALA A 77 -8.61 -19.11 6.85
N GLU A 78 -9.35 -18.16 6.27
CA GLU A 78 -9.95 -18.29 4.93
C GLU A 78 -8.90 -18.50 3.83
N ILE A 79 -7.77 -17.77 3.89
CA ILE A 79 -6.60 -17.96 3.01
C ILE A 79 -6.05 -19.39 3.14
N ARG A 80 -5.88 -19.90 4.37
CA ARG A 80 -5.33 -21.23 4.63
C ARG A 80 -6.25 -22.36 4.21
N GLU A 81 -7.56 -22.15 4.30
CA GLU A 81 -8.57 -23.14 3.95
C GLU A 81 -8.90 -23.16 2.45
N GLY A 82 -8.37 -22.21 1.66
CA GLY A 82 -8.60 -22.13 0.21
C GLY A 82 -10.06 -21.89 -0.18
N ASN A 83 -10.90 -21.53 0.78
CA ASN A 83 -12.34 -21.31 0.64
C ASN A 83 -12.70 -19.82 0.50
N GLY A 84 -11.72 -18.92 0.60
CA GLY A 84 -11.94 -17.52 0.31
C GLY A 84 -12.05 -17.29 -1.19
N ASN A 85 -13.17 -16.69 -1.62
CA ASN A 85 -13.28 -15.95 -2.88
C ASN A 85 -12.38 -14.69 -2.90
N GLY A 86 -11.29 -14.68 -2.13
CA GLY A 86 -10.35 -13.57 -2.08
C GLY A 86 -9.54 -13.56 -3.37
N ASP A 87 -9.53 -12.43 -4.06
CA ASP A 87 -8.65 -12.19 -5.19
C ASP A 87 -7.20 -12.06 -4.66
N TYR A 88 -6.60 -13.20 -4.29
CA TYR A 88 -5.27 -13.30 -3.66
C TYR A 88 -4.15 -12.73 -4.53
N LEU A 89 -4.46 -12.41 -5.78
CA LEU A 89 -3.57 -11.82 -6.75
C LEU A 89 -3.78 -10.33 -6.94
N ASP A 90 -4.62 -9.65 -6.14
CA ASP A 90 -4.89 -8.21 -6.29
C ASP A 90 -3.62 -7.35 -6.28
N PHE A 91 -2.70 -7.62 -5.36
CA PHE A 91 -1.42 -6.91 -5.32
C PHE A 91 -0.54 -7.23 -6.54
N VAL A 92 -0.49 -8.50 -6.97
CA VAL A 92 0.26 -8.89 -8.17
C VAL A 92 -0.36 -8.25 -9.42
N ARG A 93 -1.68 -8.13 -9.46
CA ARG A 93 -2.44 -7.51 -10.54
C ARG A 93 -2.22 -6.01 -10.56
N SER A 94 -2.15 -5.33 -9.41
CA SER A 94 -1.83 -3.90 -9.37
C SER A 94 -0.43 -3.62 -9.89
N ILE A 95 0.56 -4.46 -9.55
CA ILE A 95 1.90 -4.40 -10.14
C ILE A 95 1.84 -4.57 -11.65
N ALA A 96 1.16 -5.62 -12.15
CA ALA A 96 1.04 -5.90 -13.57
C ALA A 96 0.38 -4.74 -14.34
N ILE A 97 -0.75 -4.21 -13.83
CA ILE A 97 -1.47 -3.08 -14.43
C ILE A 97 -0.60 -1.82 -14.44
N GLY A 98 0.06 -1.49 -13.33
CA GLY A 98 0.96 -0.34 -13.25
C GLY A 98 2.13 -0.49 -14.22
N TYR A 99 2.69 -1.70 -14.31
CA TYR A 99 3.77 -2.01 -15.23
C TYR A 99 3.30 -1.92 -16.69
N GLU A 100 2.16 -2.46 -17.07
CA GLU A 100 1.67 -2.35 -18.46
C GLU A 100 1.29 -0.90 -18.80
N GLY A 101 0.63 -0.20 -17.88
CA GLY A 101 0.16 1.18 -18.07
C GLY A 101 1.29 2.21 -18.25
N THR A 102 2.51 1.88 -17.85
CA THR A 102 3.70 2.74 -17.99
C THR A 102 4.56 2.36 -19.22
N ALA A 103 4.04 1.60 -20.18
CA ALA A 103 4.79 1.14 -21.36
C ALA A 103 5.34 2.29 -22.21
N ASP A 104 4.53 3.34 -22.42
CA ASP A 104 4.87 4.48 -23.28
C ASP A 104 5.41 5.70 -22.51
N ASP A 105 5.56 5.60 -21.19
CA ASP A 105 6.09 6.66 -20.32
C ASP A 105 7.27 6.15 -19.47
N PRO A 106 8.52 6.34 -19.95
CA PRO A 106 9.72 5.95 -19.20
C PRO A 106 9.86 6.65 -17.85
N LYS A 107 9.32 7.86 -17.68
CA LYS A 107 9.42 8.58 -16.41
C LYS A 107 8.46 7.99 -15.39
N ALA A 108 7.21 7.73 -15.78
CA ALA A 108 6.24 7.04 -14.94
C ALA A 108 6.71 5.61 -14.60
N ARG A 109 7.38 4.93 -15.54
CA ARG A 109 8.04 3.64 -15.30
C ARG A 109 9.05 3.72 -14.16
N HIS A 110 9.92 4.73 -14.18
CA HIS A 110 10.93 4.89 -13.14
C HIS A 110 10.31 5.10 -11.76
N PHE A 111 9.30 5.97 -11.64
CA PHE A 111 8.61 6.16 -10.36
C PHE A 111 7.96 4.89 -9.83
N LEU A 112 7.28 4.13 -10.68
CA LEU A 112 6.71 2.84 -10.27
C LEU A 112 7.79 1.88 -9.74
N LEU A 113 8.95 1.82 -10.40
CA LEU A 113 10.04 0.93 -9.97
C LEU A 113 10.67 1.40 -8.66
N ASP A 114 10.79 2.71 -8.44
CA ASP A 114 11.25 3.28 -7.17
C ASP A 114 10.26 2.94 -6.03
N ASP A 115 8.95 3.14 -6.24
CA ASP A 115 7.91 2.79 -5.26
C ASP A 115 7.92 1.28 -4.90
N LEU A 116 8.15 0.41 -5.89
CA LEU A 116 8.29 -1.04 -5.66
C LEU A 116 9.58 -1.38 -4.91
N ALA A 117 10.68 -0.67 -5.17
CA ALA A 117 11.94 -0.88 -4.48
C ALA A 117 11.87 -0.46 -3.00
N GLU A 118 11.08 0.58 -2.69
CA GLU A 118 10.84 1.03 -1.31
C GLU A 118 9.90 0.09 -0.53
N SER A 119 8.96 -0.56 -1.22
CA SER A 119 7.92 -1.38 -0.58
C SER A 119 8.23 -2.88 -0.49
N LEU A 120 9.01 -3.44 -1.43
CA LEU A 120 9.28 -4.88 -1.50
C LEU A 120 10.57 -5.27 -0.77
N SER A 121 10.49 -6.30 0.07
CA SER A 121 11.68 -6.92 0.65
C SER A 121 12.32 -7.91 -0.34
N LEU A 122 13.58 -8.30 -0.07
CA LEU A 122 14.24 -9.37 -0.83
C LEU A 122 13.48 -10.70 -0.81
N SER A 123 12.77 -10.99 0.28
CA SER A 123 11.93 -12.17 0.39
C SER A 123 10.74 -12.09 -0.55
N ASP A 124 10.11 -10.93 -0.66
CA ASP A 124 8.96 -10.70 -1.55
C ASP A 124 9.39 -10.80 -3.02
N ILE A 125 10.54 -10.21 -3.38
CA ILE A 125 11.12 -10.34 -4.71
C ILE A 125 11.39 -11.82 -5.04
N ARG A 126 11.94 -12.59 -4.09
CA ARG A 126 12.13 -14.02 -4.29
C ARG A 126 10.80 -14.75 -4.50
N ALA A 127 9.79 -14.45 -3.71
CA ALA A 127 8.47 -15.05 -3.83
C ALA A 127 7.83 -14.75 -5.19
N LEU A 128 7.83 -13.47 -5.61
CA LEU A 128 7.33 -13.03 -6.92
C LEU A 128 8.07 -13.70 -8.07
N ARG A 129 9.40 -13.80 -7.98
CA ARG A 129 10.22 -14.46 -9.01
C ARG A 129 9.86 -15.94 -9.17
N VAL A 130 9.78 -16.67 -8.05
CA VAL A 130 9.43 -18.11 -8.08
C VAL A 130 7.98 -18.31 -8.54
N ALA A 131 7.06 -17.44 -8.12
CA ALA A 131 5.68 -17.46 -8.59
C ALA A 131 5.60 -17.21 -10.10
N GLY A 132 6.36 -16.24 -10.63
CA GLY A 132 6.44 -15.98 -12.08
C GLY A 132 6.99 -17.17 -12.86
N GLU A 133 8.05 -17.83 -12.37
CA GLU A 133 8.59 -19.06 -12.96
C GLU A 133 7.55 -20.19 -12.98
N ALA A 134 6.84 -20.39 -11.86
CA ALA A 134 5.78 -21.38 -11.76
C ALA A 134 4.61 -21.07 -12.71
N ALA A 135 4.22 -19.79 -12.81
CA ALA A 135 3.16 -19.34 -13.71
C ALA A 135 3.52 -19.65 -15.17
N VAL A 136 4.74 -19.32 -15.61
CA VAL A 136 5.23 -19.63 -16.97
C VAL A 136 5.24 -21.14 -17.24
N ALA A 137 5.68 -21.95 -16.26
CA ALA A 137 5.69 -23.40 -16.39
C ALA A 137 4.28 -24.02 -16.43
N ALA A 138 3.32 -23.38 -15.76
CA ALA A 138 1.91 -23.79 -15.76
C ALA A 138 1.15 -23.31 -17.01
N THR A 139 1.58 -22.21 -17.64
CA THR A 139 0.88 -21.57 -18.78
C THR A 139 0.47 -22.57 -19.87
N PRO A 140 1.32 -23.51 -20.35
CA PRO A 140 0.90 -24.46 -21.37
C PRO A 140 -0.29 -25.32 -20.95
N ARG A 141 -0.29 -25.79 -19.69
CA ARG A 141 -1.35 -26.65 -19.15
C ARG A 141 -2.66 -25.88 -19.01
N VAL A 142 -2.60 -24.65 -18.50
CA VAL A 142 -3.77 -23.76 -18.38
C VAL A 142 -4.39 -23.49 -19.77
N ILE A 143 -3.56 -23.17 -20.77
CA ILE A 143 -4.01 -22.93 -22.15
C ILE A 143 -4.70 -24.17 -22.74
N GLN A 144 -4.09 -25.35 -22.55
CA GLN A 144 -4.64 -26.62 -23.04
C GLN A 144 -5.97 -26.95 -22.37
N ASP A 145 -6.08 -26.78 -21.06
CA ASP A 145 -7.30 -27.05 -20.31
C ASP A 145 -8.44 -26.11 -20.71
N ASP A 146 -8.15 -24.81 -20.93
CA ASP A 146 -9.15 -23.86 -21.42
C ASP A 146 -9.58 -24.15 -22.86
N ALA A 147 -8.66 -24.56 -23.73
CA ALA A 147 -9.00 -24.99 -25.08
C ALA A 147 -9.90 -26.23 -25.08
N LYS A 148 -9.64 -27.21 -24.19
CA LYS A 148 -10.48 -28.40 -23.98
C LYS A 148 -11.89 -28.05 -23.49
N ARG A 149 -12.03 -26.96 -22.73
CA ARG A 149 -13.32 -26.39 -22.32
C ARG A 149 -14.02 -25.58 -23.42
N GLY A 150 -13.40 -25.45 -24.60
CA GLY A 150 -13.97 -24.80 -25.77
C GLY A 150 -13.60 -23.32 -25.91
N THR A 151 -12.69 -22.79 -25.10
CA THR A 151 -12.21 -21.40 -25.25
C THR A 151 -11.42 -21.27 -26.54
N LYS A 152 -11.78 -20.28 -27.37
CA LYS A 152 -11.14 -20.08 -28.67
C LYS A 152 -9.70 -19.57 -28.49
N PRO A 153 -8.73 -20.03 -29.32
CA PRO A 153 -7.32 -19.61 -29.21
C PRO A 153 -7.08 -18.10 -29.19
N LYS A 154 -7.89 -17.32 -29.94
CA LYS A 154 -7.80 -15.86 -29.90
C LYS A 154 -8.13 -15.29 -28.52
N ARG A 155 -9.19 -15.80 -27.88
CA ARG A 155 -9.58 -15.35 -26.55
C ARG A 155 -8.53 -15.71 -25.50
N ILE A 156 -7.96 -16.92 -25.60
CA ILE A 156 -6.85 -17.35 -24.73
C ILE A 156 -5.63 -16.43 -24.91
N ALA A 157 -5.28 -16.09 -26.15
CA ALA A 157 -4.17 -15.19 -26.46
C ALA A 157 -4.37 -13.80 -25.82
N ASP A 158 -5.58 -13.25 -25.96
CA ASP A 158 -5.97 -11.95 -25.39
C ASP A 158 -5.94 -11.98 -23.85
N GLU A 159 -6.43 -13.05 -23.21
CA GLU A 159 -6.50 -13.17 -21.73
C GLU A 159 -5.14 -13.46 -21.07
N VAL A 160 -4.28 -14.25 -21.70
CA VAL A 160 -2.96 -14.63 -21.15
C VAL A 160 -1.86 -13.65 -21.55
N GLY A 161 -2.15 -12.69 -22.45
CA GLY A 161 -1.15 -11.73 -22.93
C GLY A 161 -0.09 -12.35 -23.86
N LEU A 162 -0.46 -13.38 -24.62
CA LEU A 162 0.43 -14.06 -25.57
C LEU A 162 0.02 -13.78 -27.01
N SER A 163 0.97 -13.90 -27.94
CA SER A 163 0.63 -13.87 -29.35
C SER A 163 -0.21 -15.09 -29.75
N LEU A 164 -1.14 -14.90 -30.68
CA LEU A 164 -1.96 -15.99 -31.21
C LEU A 164 -1.12 -17.14 -31.79
N SER A 165 0.01 -16.81 -32.44
CA SER A 165 0.95 -17.81 -32.96
C SER A 165 1.54 -18.66 -31.84
N ARG A 166 1.90 -18.06 -30.69
CA ARG A 166 2.43 -18.78 -29.54
C ARG A 166 1.39 -19.72 -28.93
N VAL A 167 0.14 -19.30 -28.83
CA VAL A 167 -0.96 -20.15 -28.36
C VAL A 167 -1.14 -21.36 -29.28
N TYR A 168 -1.11 -21.18 -30.60
CA TYR A 168 -1.19 -22.30 -31.53
C TYR A 168 0.00 -23.27 -31.45
N GLN A 169 1.22 -22.78 -31.19
CA GLN A 169 2.37 -23.66 -30.96
C GLN A 169 2.15 -24.55 -29.72
N ILE A 170 1.72 -23.95 -28.61
CA ILE A 170 1.44 -24.67 -27.35
C ILE A 170 0.35 -25.73 -27.52
N LEU A 171 -0.69 -25.43 -28.29
CA LEU A 171 -1.77 -26.38 -28.57
C LEU A 171 -1.38 -27.49 -29.57
N ARG A 172 -0.27 -27.31 -30.30
CA ARG A 172 0.24 -28.28 -31.27
C ARG A 172 1.27 -29.24 -30.66
N ASP A 173 1.99 -28.79 -29.63
CA ASP A 173 2.99 -29.59 -28.90
C ASP A 173 2.36 -30.56 -27.89
N GLU A 174 1.05 -30.84 -28.00
CA GLU A 174 0.30 -31.88 -27.28
C GLU A 174 0.56 -33.27 -27.88
#